data_AF-A0A972FX63-F1
#
_entry.id   AF-A0A972FX63-F1
#
_cell.length_a   1.000
_cell.length_b   1.000
_cell.length_c   1.000
_cell.angle_alpha   90.00
_cell.angle_beta   90.00
_cell.angle_gamma   90.00
#
_symmetry.space_group_name_H-M   'P 1'
#
loop_
_entity.id
_entity.type
_entity.pdbx_description
1 polymer ?
#
loop_
_entity_poly.entity_id
_entity_poly.type
_entity_poly.pdbx_seq_one_letter_code
_entity_poly.pdbx_strand_id
1 'polypeptide(L)'
;MNISNYTETIRNLKPLSDSKFTYKKDKWLKLNEAYKRFISDFEEKEISRQDIINAYKQFYSGTLGWETAFLLTMVWGFSDTGYGTFRTNNYIGLENREKIINALNAIETNDLEFAYKSLKSIQGLSISYISKVLYFATRACDYKDYALIFDIRVARSLVKLTSLPEIFEIVEINPSSKFAHYKLYNSMIHNYSQKYNLEPESLEMFLFKQEF
;
A
#
# COMPACT_ATOMS: atom_id res chain seq x y z
N MET A 1 9.26 -18.42 8.78
CA MET A 1 8.29 -17.84 9.72
C MET A 1 7.33 -18.93 10.19
N ASN A 2 7.26 -19.17 11.50
CA ASN A 2 6.29 -20.10 12.08
C ASN A 2 5.09 -19.29 12.60
N ILE A 3 3.95 -19.41 11.91
CA ILE A 3 2.70 -18.72 12.26
C ILE A 3 1.57 -19.71 12.57
N SER A 4 1.91 -20.97 12.81
CA SER A 4 0.92 -22.06 12.94
C SER A 4 -0.14 -21.75 13.99
N ASN A 5 0.27 -21.15 15.11
CA ASN A 5 -0.59 -20.77 16.23
C ASN A 5 -1.56 -19.60 15.92
N TYR A 6 -1.31 -18.85 14.85
CA TYR A 6 -2.10 -17.66 14.48
C TYR A 6 -2.95 -17.88 13.22
N THR A 7 -2.91 -19.07 12.62
CA THR A 7 -3.56 -19.34 11.33
C THR A 7 -5.06 -19.02 11.34
N GLU A 8 -5.77 -19.37 12.40
CA GLU A 8 -7.20 -19.07 12.53
C GLU A 8 -7.45 -17.56 12.69
N THR A 9 -6.65 -16.88 13.52
CA THR A 9 -6.72 -15.42 13.65
C THR A 9 -6.49 -14.73 12.31
N ILE A 10 -5.48 -15.15 11.55
CA ILE A 10 -5.14 -14.57 10.25
C ILE A 10 -6.26 -14.83 9.24
N ARG A 11 -6.83 -16.04 9.21
CA ARG A 11 -7.92 -16.40 8.30
C ARG A 11 -9.17 -15.55 8.51
N ASN A 12 -9.46 -15.18 9.75
CA ASN A 12 -10.63 -14.39 10.11
C ASN A 12 -10.47 -12.88 9.87
N LEU A 13 -9.28 -12.42 9.50
CA LEU A 13 -9.07 -11.03 9.08
C LEU A 13 -9.78 -10.75 7.75
N LYS A 14 -10.40 -9.57 7.63
CA LYS A 14 -11.04 -9.10 6.39
C LYS A 14 -10.40 -7.79 5.92
N PRO A 15 -9.18 -7.81 5.35
CA PRO A 15 -8.45 -6.59 5.06
C PRO A 15 -9.18 -5.65 4.10
N LEU A 16 -9.96 -6.20 3.16
CA LEU A 16 -10.73 -5.42 2.19
C LEU A 16 -11.77 -4.51 2.84
N SER A 17 -12.48 -5.00 3.87
CA SER A 17 -13.55 -4.26 4.55
C SER A 17 -13.08 -3.57 5.82
N ASP A 18 -12.22 -4.21 6.60
CA ASP A 18 -11.88 -3.78 7.96
C ASP A 18 -10.73 -2.78 7.95
N SER A 19 -9.88 -2.81 6.91
CA SER A 19 -8.78 -1.87 6.76
C SER A 19 -9.27 -0.60 6.09
N LYS A 20 -9.90 0.27 6.89
CA LYS A 20 -10.56 1.50 6.46
C LYS A 20 -10.10 2.71 7.26
N PHE A 21 -10.25 3.90 6.67
CA PHE A 21 -9.90 5.17 7.29
C PHE A 21 -10.89 6.28 6.94
N THR A 22 -11.26 7.12 7.90
CA THR A 22 -12.15 8.26 7.67
C THR A 22 -11.39 9.44 7.07
N TYR A 23 -11.77 9.88 5.85
CA TYR A 23 -11.21 11.08 5.26
C TYR A 23 -11.75 12.35 5.92
N LYS A 24 -11.10 12.76 7.02
CA LYS A 24 -11.43 14.00 7.73
C LYS A 24 -10.93 15.20 6.95
N LYS A 25 -11.85 16.02 6.43
CA LYS A 25 -11.56 17.21 5.62
C LYS A 25 -10.59 18.16 6.31
N ASP A 26 -10.76 18.35 7.62
CA ASP A 26 -9.93 19.26 8.43
C ASP A 26 -8.44 18.89 8.44
N LYS A 27 -8.11 17.60 8.30
CA LYS A 27 -6.72 17.13 8.22
C LYS A 27 -6.08 17.40 6.85
N TRP A 28 -6.92 17.57 5.83
CA TRP A 28 -6.53 17.72 4.43
C TRP A 28 -6.84 19.11 3.86
N LEU A 29 -7.12 20.10 4.71
CA LEU A 29 -7.39 21.49 4.30
C LEU A 29 -6.29 22.11 3.44
N LYS A 30 -5.03 21.71 3.65
CA LYS A 30 -3.87 22.22 2.90
C LYS A 30 -3.55 21.41 1.64
N LEU A 31 -4.38 20.44 1.26
CA LEU A 31 -4.21 19.72 0.00
C LEU A 31 -4.33 20.74 -1.13
N ASN A 32 -3.52 20.61 -2.18
CA ASN A 32 -3.58 21.51 -3.32
C ASN A 32 -5.01 21.61 -3.87
N GLU A 33 -5.53 22.84 -3.97
CA GLU A 33 -6.93 23.11 -4.35
C GLU A 33 -7.32 22.48 -5.69
N ALA A 34 -6.39 22.43 -6.66
CA ALA A 34 -6.63 21.81 -7.96
C ALA A 34 -6.93 20.31 -7.87
N TYR A 35 -6.49 19.66 -6.77
CA TYR A 35 -6.63 18.23 -6.54
C TYR A 35 -7.74 17.84 -5.55
N LYS A 36 -8.23 18.77 -4.71
CA LYS A 36 -9.31 18.48 -3.75
C LYS A 36 -10.58 17.94 -4.42
N ARG A 37 -10.93 18.50 -5.58
CA ARG A 37 -12.11 18.09 -6.37
C ARG A 37 -12.12 16.60 -6.74
N PHE A 38 -10.97 15.93 -6.77
CA PHE A 38 -10.90 14.52 -7.15
C PHE A 38 -11.31 13.58 -6.03
N ILE A 39 -11.32 14.04 -4.77
CA ILE A 39 -11.63 13.21 -3.60
C ILE A 39 -12.72 13.83 -2.70
N SER A 40 -13.37 14.92 -3.14
CA SER A 40 -14.41 15.61 -2.37
C SER A 40 -15.59 14.70 -2.01
N ASP A 41 -15.94 13.76 -2.88
CA ASP A 41 -17.05 12.83 -2.66
C ASP A 41 -16.81 11.84 -1.53
N PHE A 42 -15.56 11.75 -1.05
CA PHE A 42 -15.17 10.90 0.06
C PHE A 42 -15.05 11.66 1.38
N GLU A 43 -15.27 12.99 1.40
CA GLU A 43 -15.16 13.81 2.63
C GLU A 43 -16.05 13.24 3.74
N GLU A 44 -15.46 13.08 4.93
CA GLU A 44 -16.07 12.52 6.14
C GLU A 44 -16.59 11.07 6.02
N LYS A 45 -16.22 10.37 4.94
CA LYS A 45 -16.55 8.95 4.74
C LYS A 45 -15.38 8.05 5.13
N GLU A 46 -15.71 6.82 5.53
CA GLU A 46 -14.74 5.75 5.61
C GLU A 46 -14.36 5.28 4.21
N ILE A 47 -13.07 5.19 3.95
CA ILE A 47 -12.48 4.65 2.72
C ILE A 47 -11.82 3.33 3.08
N SER A 48 -12.35 2.23 2.57
CA SER A 48 -11.78 0.88 2.73
C SER A 48 -10.75 0.58 1.64
N ARG A 49 -9.97 -0.50 1.81
CA ARG A 49 -9.11 -1.01 0.73
C ARG A 49 -9.92 -1.33 -0.53
N GLN A 50 -11.14 -1.86 -0.38
CA GLN A 50 -12.01 -2.18 -1.50
C GLN A 50 -12.41 -0.93 -2.30
N ASP A 51 -12.70 0.19 -1.64
CA ASP A 51 -13.06 1.44 -2.31
C ASP A 51 -11.91 1.96 -3.18
N ILE A 52 -10.68 1.83 -2.69
CA ILE A 52 -9.47 2.25 -3.43
C ILE A 52 -9.23 1.33 -4.62
N ILE A 53 -9.38 0.01 -4.44
CA ILE A 53 -9.32 -0.96 -5.56
C ILE A 53 -10.37 -0.60 -6.63
N ASN A 54 -11.60 -0.26 -6.22
CA ASN A 54 -12.65 0.15 -7.15
C ASN A 54 -12.28 1.44 -7.91
N ALA A 55 -11.64 2.41 -7.25
CA ALA A 55 -11.14 3.61 -7.92
C ALA A 55 -10.05 3.30 -8.96
N TYR A 56 -9.14 2.36 -8.68
CA TYR A 56 -8.17 1.89 -9.67
C TYR A 56 -8.84 1.11 -10.82
N LYS A 57 -9.87 0.31 -10.54
CA LYS A 57 -10.66 -0.36 -11.60
C LYS A 57 -11.31 0.66 -12.53
N GLN A 58 -11.87 1.74 -11.99
CA GLN A 58 -12.45 2.84 -12.76
C GLN A 58 -11.41 3.63 -13.57
N PHE A 59 -10.18 3.76 -13.04
CA PHE A 59 -9.06 4.31 -13.79
C PHE A 59 -8.71 3.47 -15.02
N TYR A 60 -8.50 2.16 -14.83
CA TYR A 60 -8.19 1.25 -15.94
C TYR A 60 -9.33 1.11 -16.95
N SER A 61 -10.58 1.30 -16.54
CA SER A 61 -11.72 1.35 -17.48
C SER A 61 -11.89 2.71 -18.18
N GLY A 62 -11.03 3.70 -17.90
CA GLY A 62 -11.08 5.04 -18.49
C GLY A 62 -12.21 5.95 -17.97
N THR A 63 -12.90 5.55 -16.90
CA THR A 63 -14.02 6.30 -16.32
C THR A 63 -13.60 7.34 -15.29
N LEU A 64 -12.36 7.24 -14.79
CA LEU A 64 -11.81 8.08 -13.75
C LEU A 64 -10.32 8.37 -14.01
N GLY A 65 -9.83 9.55 -13.61
CA GLY A 65 -8.42 9.94 -13.80
C GLY A 65 -7.47 9.28 -12.79
N TRP A 66 -6.17 9.27 -13.06
CA TRP A 66 -5.18 8.70 -12.12
C TRP A 66 -5.22 9.42 -10.75
N GLU A 67 -5.64 10.69 -10.73
CA GLU A 67 -5.65 11.58 -9.58
C GLU A 67 -6.46 10.99 -8.43
N THR A 68 -7.72 10.58 -8.66
CA THR A 68 -8.57 10.07 -7.57
C THR A 68 -8.00 8.78 -6.99
N ALA A 69 -7.61 7.81 -7.82
CA ALA A 69 -7.06 6.54 -7.35
C ALA A 69 -5.77 6.73 -6.53
N PHE A 70 -4.86 7.58 -7.01
CA PHE A 70 -3.63 7.90 -6.31
C PHE A 70 -3.86 8.68 -5.01
N LEU A 71 -4.73 9.70 -5.03
CA LEU A 71 -5.04 10.50 -3.85
C LEU A 71 -5.74 9.68 -2.76
N LEU A 72 -6.69 8.81 -3.12
CA LEU A 72 -7.33 7.90 -2.16
C LEU A 72 -6.30 6.98 -1.49
N THR A 73 -5.31 6.49 -2.25
CA THR A 73 -4.18 5.73 -1.69
C THR A 73 -3.38 6.54 -0.68
N MET A 74 -3.10 7.82 -0.97
CA MET A 74 -2.37 8.69 -0.04
C MET A 74 -3.19 9.00 1.21
N VAL A 75 -4.47 9.33 1.06
CA VAL A 75 -5.40 9.61 2.16
C VAL A 75 -5.48 8.42 3.11
N TRP A 76 -5.70 7.23 2.56
CA TRP A 76 -5.75 6.00 3.33
C TRP A 76 -4.40 5.67 3.99
N GLY A 77 -3.29 5.88 3.27
CA GLY A 77 -1.95 5.55 3.74
C GLY A 77 -1.40 6.46 4.83
N PHE A 78 -1.77 7.74 4.84
CA PHE A 78 -1.35 8.71 5.85
C PHE A 78 -2.28 8.74 7.08
N SER A 79 -3.51 8.24 6.96
CA SER A 79 -4.46 8.21 8.08
C SER A 79 -4.52 9.59 8.79
N ASP A 80 -4.45 9.62 10.12
CA ASP A 80 -4.50 10.84 10.95
C ASP A 80 -3.13 11.55 11.08
N THR A 81 -2.11 11.20 10.30
CA THR A 81 -0.78 11.82 10.43
C THR A 81 -0.77 13.26 9.90
N GLY A 82 -0.34 14.20 10.75
CA GLY A 82 -0.38 15.64 10.44
C GLY A 82 0.49 16.10 9.25
N TYR A 83 1.39 15.24 8.75
CA TYR A 83 2.25 15.53 7.60
C TYR A 83 1.75 14.93 6.27
N GLY A 84 0.63 14.19 6.27
CA GLY A 84 0.12 13.51 5.08
C GLY A 84 -0.19 14.46 3.92
N THR A 85 -0.82 15.59 4.22
CA THR A 85 -1.14 16.64 3.25
C THR A 85 0.10 17.25 2.61
N PHE A 86 1.12 17.57 3.41
CA PHE A 86 2.38 18.13 2.91
C PHE A 86 3.10 17.15 1.97
N ARG A 87 3.22 15.87 2.37
CA ARG A 87 3.87 14.86 1.54
C ARG A 87 3.09 14.57 0.26
N THR A 88 1.76 14.50 0.35
CA THR A 88 0.90 14.26 -0.81
C THR A 88 1.05 15.37 -1.84
N ASN A 89 1.09 16.64 -1.42
CA ASN A 89 1.34 17.77 -2.32
C ASN A 89 2.68 17.65 -3.06
N ASN A 90 3.73 17.15 -2.40
CA ASN A 90 5.04 16.92 -3.05
C ASN A 90 4.98 15.76 -4.05
N TYR A 91 4.09 14.78 -3.87
CA TYR A 91 3.97 13.64 -4.76
C TYR A 91 3.15 13.93 -6.02
N ILE A 92 2.10 14.75 -5.90
CA ILE A 92 1.16 15.07 -7.01
C ILE A 92 1.57 16.29 -7.84
N GLY A 93 2.78 16.81 -7.66
CA GLY A 93 3.32 17.90 -8.48
C GLY A 93 3.35 17.54 -9.97
N LEU A 94 3.27 18.57 -10.83
CA LEU A 94 3.26 18.41 -12.30
C LEU A 94 4.48 17.61 -12.79
N GLU A 95 5.62 17.76 -12.13
CA GLU A 95 6.88 17.06 -12.41
C GLU A 95 6.83 15.54 -12.14
N ASN A 96 5.85 15.08 -11.37
CA ASN A 96 5.69 13.68 -11.01
C ASN A 96 4.50 13.00 -11.70
N ARG A 97 3.63 13.77 -12.36
CA ARG A 97 2.44 13.25 -13.07
C ARG A 97 2.78 12.11 -14.02
N GLU A 98 3.71 12.33 -14.93
CA GLU A 98 4.11 11.30 -15.92
C GLU A 98 4.70 10.05 -15.26
N LYS A 99 5.42 10.20 -14.15
CA LYS A 99 5.98 9.06 -13.40
C LYS A 99 4.88 8.19 -12.80
N ILE A 100 3.81 8.82 -12.29
CA ILE A 100 2.65 8.11 -11.74
C ILE A 100 1.90 7.41 -12.86
N ILE A 101 1.54 8.12 -13.93
CA ILE A 101 0.80 7.56 -15.07
C ILE A 101 1.57 6.40 -15.70
N ASN A 102 2.87 6.58 -15.98
CA ASN A 102 3.72 5.53 -16.54
C ASN A 102 3.80 4.30 -15.62
N ALA A 103 3.82 4.50 -14.30
CA ALA A 103 3.78 3.37 -13.37
C ALA A 103 2.46 2.61 -13.43
N LEU A 104 1.33 3.31 -13.47
CA LEU A 104 0.01 2.67 -13.52
C LEU A 104 -0.21 1.94 -14.85
N ASN A 105 0.22 2.52 -15.98
CA ASN A 105 0.16 1.88 -17.29
C ASN A 105 1.06 0.63 -17.35
N ALA A 106 2.24 0.66 -16.74
CA ALA A 106 3.11 -0.50 -16.66
C ALA A 106 2.50 -1.64 -15.81
N ILE A 107 1.68 -1.32 -14.81
CA ILE A 107 0.91 -2.32 -14.06
C ILE A 107 -0.22 -2.90 -14.93
N GLU A 108 -0.80 -2.16 -15.86
CA GLU A 108 -1.77 -2.74 -16.79
C GLU A 108 -1.12 -3.80 -17.70
N THR A 109 0.16 -3.61 -18.05
CA THR A 109 0.92 -4.49 -18.95
C THR A 109 1.82 -5.51 -18.25
N ASN A 110 1.71 -5.67 -16.92
CA ASN A 110 2.50 -6.62 -16.12
C ASN A 110 4.01 -6.39 -16.07
N ASP A 111 4.41 -5.11 -16.17
CA ASP A 111 5.76 -4.65 -15.88
C ASP A 111 5.86 -3.98 -14.50
N LEU A 112 5.81 -4.82 -13.46
CA LEU A 112 5.89 -4.36 -12.07
C LEU A 112 7.24 -3.71 -11.72
N GLU A 113 8.32 -4.11 -12.40
CA GLU A 113 9.66 -3.55 -12.15
C GLU A 113 9.74 -2.11 -12.66
N PHE A 114 9.27 -1.86 -13.87
CA PHE A 114 9.20 -0.51 -14.41
C PHE A 114 8.25 0.36 -13.59
N ALA A 115 7.09 -0.17 -13.18
CA ALA A 115 6.16 0.54 -12.31
C ALA A 115 6.82 0.96 -10.98
N TYR A 116 7.53 0.03 -10.34
CA TYR A 116 8.28 0.31 -9.12
C TYR A 116 9.32 1.40 -9.34
N LYS A 117 10.15 1.29 -10.39
CA LYS A 117 11.23 2.25 -10.69
C LYS A 117 10.67 3.65 -10.99
N SER A 118 9.56 3.71 -11.73
CA SER A 118 8.86 4.96 -12.05
C SER A 118 8.39 5.66 -10.77
N LEU A 119 7.69 4.97 -9.87
CA LEU A 119 7.29 5.51 -8.57
C LEU A 119 8.49 5.87 -7.70
N LYS A 120 9.54 5.03 -7.70
CA LYS A 120 10.75 5.24 -6.88
C LYS A 120 11.52 6.51 -7.27
N SER A 121 11.35 6.99 -8.51
CA SER A 121 11.94 8.23 -9.00
C SER A 121 11.22 9.51 -8.52
N ILE A 122 10.11 9.38 -7.78
CA ILE A 122 9.42 10.48 -7.11
C ILE A 122 10.14 10.77 -5.79
N GLN A 123 10.67 11.98 -5.65
CA GLN A 123 11.46 12.36 -4.48
C GLN A 123 10.62 12.24 -3.19
N GLY A 124 11.17 11.58 -2.19
CA GLY A 124 10.51 11.39 -0.89
C GLY A 124 9.39 10.33 -0.87
N LEU A 125 9.07 9.68 -1.99
CA LEU A 125 8.13 8.56 -2.00
C LEU A 125 8.85 7.29 -1.51
N SER A 126 8.51 6.85 -0.30
CA SER A 126 9.15 5.69 0.33
C SER A 126 8.54 4.37 -0.12
N ILE A 127 9.25 3.25 0.12
CA ILE A 127 8.77 1.91 -0.21
C ILE A 127 7.38 1.60 0.38
N SER A 128 7.06 2.12 1.56
CA SER A 128 5.74 1.93 2.19
C SER A 128 4.61 2.53 1.35
N TYR A 129 4.83 3.66 0.67
CA TYR A 129 3.83 4.28 -0.21
C TYR A 129 3.87 3.72 -1.64
N ILE A 130 5.07 3.43 -2.15
CA ILE A 130 5.23 2.73 -3.44
C ILE A 130 4.43 1.42 -3.42
N SER A 131 4.65 0.58 -2.40
CA SER A 131 3.97 -0.71 -2.27
C SER A 131 2.45 -0.59 -2.06
N LYS A 132 1.93 0.50 -1.47
CA LYS A 132 0.49 0.77 -1.41
C LYS A 132 -0.10 1.03 -2.79
N VAL A 133 0.54 1.89 -3.59
CA VAL A 133 0.11 2.15 -4.97
C VAL A 133 0.14 0.85 -5.79
N LEU A 134 1.24 0.08 -5.69
CA LEU A 134 1.35 -1.20 -6.38
C LEU A 134 0.28 -2.21 -5.92
N TYR A 135 0.01 -2.29 -4.61
CA TYR A 135 -1.02 -3.17 -4.06
C TYR A 135 -2.39 -2.86 -4.66
N PHE A 136 -2.86 -1.63 -4.57
CA PHE A 136 -4.19 -1.29 -5.06
C PHE A 136 -4.32 -1.43 -6.58
N ALA A 137 -3.29 -1.01 -7.33
CA ALA A 137 -3.29 -1.10 -8.78
C ALA A 137 -3.24 -2.55 -9.29
N THR A 138 -2.35 -3.41 -8.76
CA THR A 138 -2.29 -4.82 -9.18
C THR A 138 -3.53 -5.62 -8.77
N ARG A 139 -4.16 -5.25 -7.64
CA ARG A 139 -5.46 -5.80 -7.24
C ARG A 139 -6.59 -5.39 -8.17
N ALA A 140 -6.55 -4.16 -8.69
CA ALA A 140 -7.52 -3.72 -9.68
C ALA A 140 -7.38 -4.44 -11.02
N CYS A 141 -6.16 -4.85 -11.39
CA CYS A 141 -5.89 -5.68 -12.56
C CYS A 141 -6.08 -7.20 -12.31
N ASP A 142 -6.64 -7.59 -11.16
CA ASP A 142 -6.92 -8.99 -10.78
C ASP A 142 -5.69 -9.93 -10.89
N TYR A 143 -4.50 -9.42 -10.52
CA TYR A 143 -3.28 -10.23 -10.51
C TYR A 143 -3.39 -11.38 -9.52
N LYS A 144 -3.00 -12.59 -9.94
CA LYS A 144 -2.89 -13.74 -9.04
C LYS A 144 -1.87 -13.47 -7.93
N ASP A 145 -0.64 -13.11 -8.32
CA ASP A 145 0.44 -12.76 -7.40
C ASP A 145 0.54 -11.23 -7.27
N TYR A 146 -0.54 -10.60 -6.81
CA TYR A 146 -0.62 -9.15 -6.63
C TYR A 146 0.45 -8.62 -5.66
N ALA A 147 0.78 -7.34 -5.78
CA ALA A 147 1.72 -6.67 -4.91
C ALA A 147 1.15 -6.52 -3.49
N LEU A 148 1.96 -6.73 -2.45
CA LEU A 148 1.59 -6.58 -1.03
C LEU A 148 2.23 -5.33 -0.43
N ILE A 149 1.58 -4.71 0.55
CA ILE A 149 2.09 -3.50 1.20
C ILE A 149 3.32 -3.86 2.05
N PHE A 150 4.44 -3.16 1.85
CA PHE A 150 5.68 -3.38 2.58
C PHE A 150 6.01 -2.19 3.49
N ASP A 151 5.27 -2.12 4.59
CA ASP A 151 5.43 -1.10 5.62
C ASP A 151 6.56 -1.44 6.62
N ILE A 152 7.06 -0.44 7.34
CA ILE A 152 8.05 -0.65 8.41
C ILE A 152 7.52 -1.59 9.50
N ARG A 153 6.22 -1.54 9.83
CA ARG A 153 5.62 -2.47 10.80
C ARG A 153 5.68 -3.91 10.30
N VAL A 154 5.41 -4.14 9.02
CA VAL A 154 5.52 -5.46 8.38
C VAL A 154 6.98 -5.95 8.41
N ALA A 155 7.94 -5.10 8.03
CA ALA A 155 9.36 -5.44 8.08
C ALA A 155 9.82 -5.81 9.50
N ARG A 156 9.39 -5.03 10.51
CA ARG A 156 9.67 -5.31 11.93
C ARG A 156 9.08 -6.65 12.38
N SER A 157 7.83 -6.94 12.02
CA SER A 157 7.18 -8.21 12.36
C SER A 157 7.88 -9.42 11.74
N LEU A 158 8.33 -9.30 10.50
CA LEU A 158 9.10 -10.36 9.84
C LEU A 158 10.38 -10.69 10.62
N VAL A 159 11.15 -9.67 11.02
CA VAL A 159 12.35 -9.89 11.84
C VAL A 159 11.97 -10.46 13.20
N LYS A 160 11.00 -9.87 13.92
CA LYS A 160 10.56 -10.36 15.24
C LYS A 160 10.12 -11.82 15.24
N LEU A 161 9.50 -12.30 14.15
CA LEU A 161 9.04 -13.69 14.01
C LEU A 161 10.11 -14.66 13.46
N THR A 162 11.30 -14.18 13.13
CA THR A 162 12.36 -15.01 12.51
C THR A 162 13.74 -14.88 13.15
N SER A 163 13.97 -13.85 13.97
CA SER A 163 15.21 -13.66 14.72
C SER A 163 15.04 -14.01 16.20
N LEU A 164 16.16 -14.08 16.92
CA LEU A 164 16.16 -14.11 18.37
C LEU A 164 15.59 -12.80 18.95
N PRO A 165 14.84 -12.84 20.07
CA PRO A 165 14.26 -11.64 20.67
C PRO A 165 15.28 -10.54 20.98
N GLU A 166 16.47 -10.92 21.47
CA GLU A 166 17.53 -9.99 21.85
C GLU A 166 18.06 -9.22 20.63
N ILE A 167 18.10 -9.85 19.46
CA ILE A 167 18.51 -9.18 18.21
C ILE A 167 17.48 -8.13 17.81
N PHE A 168 16.19 -8.43 17.93
CA PHE A 168 15.12 -7.51 17.53
C PHE A 168 15.14 -6.21 18.35
N GLU A 169 15.51 -6.27 19.62
CA GLU A 169 15.57 -5.09 20.50
C GLU A 169 16.75 -4.15 20.21
N ILE A 170 17.83 -4.64 19.61
CA ILE A 170 19.08 -3.87 19.41
C ILE A 170 19.32 -3.40 17.97
N VAL A 171 18.51 -3.84 17.00
CA VAL A 171 18.69 -3.48 15.58
C VAL A 171 17.60 -2.55 15.07
N GLU A 172 18.01 -1.56 14.27
CA GLU A 172 17.07 -0.72 13.53
C GLU A 172 16.63 -1.46 12.25
N ILE A 173 15.32 -1.61 12.08
CA ILE A 173 14.73 -2.37 10.97
C ILE A 173 13.99 -1.41 10.05
N ASN A 174 14.49 -1.28 8.82
CA ASN A 174 13.87 -0.49 7.77
C ASN A 174 13.64 -1.35 6.52
N PRO A 175 12.48 -1.24 5.86
CA PRO A 175 12.22 -1.95 4.61
C PRO A 175 13.17 -1.44 3.52
N SER A 176 13.79 -2.37 2.79
CA SER A 176 14.70 -2.01 1.71
C SER A 176 13.99 -1.31 0.56
N SER A 177 14.66 -0.32 -0.04
CA SER A 177 14.18 0.44 -1.19
C SER A 177 14.55 -0.17 -2.55
N LYS A 178 15.15 -1.36 -2.58
CA LYS A 178 15.52 -2.09 -3.80
C LYS A 178 14.36 -2.94 -4.29
N PHE A 179 14.05 -2.87 -5.59
CA PHE A 179 12.98 -3.68 -6.18
C PHE A 179 13.19 -5.19 -5.97
N ALA A 180 14.42 -5.70 -6.13
CA ALA A 180 14.71 -7.13 -5.93
C ALA A 180 14.33 -7.61 -4.51
N HIS A 181 14.55 -6.78 -3.48
CA HIS A 181 14.18 -7.12 -2.10
C HIS A 181 12.67 -7.05 -1.88
N TYR A 182 12.00 -6.07 -2.50
CA TYR A 182 10.55 -6.00 -2.49
C TYR A 182 9.89 -7.20 -3.20
N LYS A 183 10.42 -7.61 -4.36
CA LYS A 183 9.97 -8.81 -5.09
C LYS A 183 10.15 -10.08 -4.25
N LEU A 184 11.28 -10.19 -3.55
CA LEU A 184 11.53 -11.29 -2.61
C LEU A 184 10.50 -11.30 -1.47
N TYR A 185 10.25 -10.14 -0.84
CA TYR A 185 9.20 -9.99 0.17
C TYR A 185 7.83 -10.45 -0.36
N ASN A 186 7.42 -9.96 -1.53
CA ASN A 186 6.11 -10.28 -2.10
C ASN A 186 5.95 -11.78 -2.33
N SER A 187 6.94 -12.39 -2.99
CA SER A 187 6.96 -13.83 -3.28
C SER A 187 6.95 -14.65 -1.99
N MET A 188 7.70 -14.22 -0.97
CA MET A 188 7.77 -14.89 0.32
C MET A 188 6.41 -14.91 1.04
N ILE A 189 5.68 -13.78 1.08
CA ILE A 189 4.37 -13.73 1.73
C ILE A 189 3.34 -14.58 0.99
N HIS A 190 3.32 -14.54 -0.35
CA HIS A 190 2.46 -15.42 -1.16
C HIS A 190 2.74 -16.91 -0.88
N ASN A 191 4.02 -17.30 -0.85
CA ASN A 191 4.42 -18.68 -0.56
C ASN A 191 4.02 -19.13 0.85
N TYR A 192 4.18 -18.28 1.87
CA TYR A 192 3.70 -18.60 3.22
C TYR A 192 2.18 -18.72 3.26
N SER A 193 1.47 -17.83 2.57
CA SER A 193 0.01 -17.83 2.55
C SER A 193 -0.51 -19.10 1.89
N GLN A 194 0.10 -19.54 0.78
CA GLN A 194 -0.20 -20.84 0.17
C GLN A 194 0.08 -22.00 1.12
N LYS A 195 1.24 -22.01 1.79
CA LYS A 195 1.63 -23.07 2.74
C LYS A 195 0.60 -23.25 3.87
N TYR A 196 0.03 -22.16 4.38
CA TYR A 196 -0.91 -22.19 5.50
C TYR A 196 -2.39 -22.07 5.08
N ASN A 197 -2.68 -22.07 3.77
CA ASN A 197 -4.01 -21.87 3.20
C ASN A 197 -4.69 -20.59 3.73
N LEU A 198 -4.03 -19.44 3.50
CA LEU A 198 -4.43 -18.10 3.91
C LEU A 198 -4.47 -17.17 2.70
N GLU A 199 -5.23 -16.08 2.81
CA GLU A 199 -5.14 -14.97 1.86
C GLU A 199 -3.86 -14.15 2.10
N PRO A 200 -3.07 -13.82 1.06
CA PRO A 200 -1.82 -13.08 1.21
C PRO A 200 -1.97 -11.70 1.87
N GLU A 201 -3.08 -10.99 1.58
CA GLU A 201 -3.36 -9.70 2.20
C GLU A 201 -3.74 -9.82 3.68
N SER A 202 -4.32 -10.96 4.10
CA SER A 202 -4.63 -11.22 5.50
C SER A 202 -3.36 -11.49 6.30
N LEU A 203 -2.40 -12.22 5.72
CA LEU A 203 -1.09 -12.38 6.33
C LEU A 203 -0.32 -11.06 6.42
N GLU A 204 -0.36 -10.23 5.38
CA GLU A 204 0.19 -8.86 5.45
C GLU A 204 -0.45 -8.04 6.57
N MET A 205 -1.79 -8.05 6.69
CA MET A 205 -2.48 -7.26 7.70
C MET A 205 -2.16 -7.73 9.12
N PHE A 206 -2.03 -9.04 9.33
CA PHE A 206 -1.56 -9.60 10.59
C PHE A 206 -0.16 -9.10 10.96
N LEU A 207 0.78 -9.15 10.01
CA LEU A 207 2.13 -8.62 10.20
C LEU A 207 2.11 -7.12 10.47
N PHE A 208 1.23 -6.37 9.82
CA PHE A 208 1.07 -4.94 10.07
C PHE A 208 0.52 -4.68 11.48
N LYS A 209 -0.48 -5.42 11.94
CA LYS A 209 -1.13 -5.24 13.25
C LYS A 209 -0.21 -5.50 14.44
N GLN A 210 0.76 -6.41 14.30
CA GLN A 210 1.71 -6.77 15.37
C GLN A 210 1.07 -7.41 16.61
N GLU A 211 -0.06 -8.08 16.43
CA GLU A 211 -0.82 -8.78 17.48
C GLU A 211 -0.41 -10.26 17.55
N PHE A 212 0.76 -10.54 18.14
CA PHE A 212 1.28 -11.89 18.32
C PHE A 212 1.96 -12.09 19.67
#